data_AF-A0A9D3Z1T8-F1
#
_entry.id   AF-A0A9D3Z1T8-F1
#
_cell.length_a   1.000
_cell.length_b   1.000
_cell.length_c   1.000
_cell.angle_alpha   90.00
_cell.angle_beta   90.00
_cell.angle_gamma   90.00
#
_symmetry.space_group_name_H-M   'P 1'
#
loop_
_entity.id
_entity.type
_entity.pdbx_description
1 polymer ?
#
loop_
_entity_poly.entity_id
_entity_poly.type
_entity_poly.pdbx_seq_one_letter_code
_entity_poly.pdbx_strand_id
1 'polypeptide(L)'
;MLRVDQWWIGLIRVDGHFMWKNDNSSVTYTDWDIGQPNGGPNECVAFANPHQSYKWGDGPCDADHPIYPICESRPTDRPAPIGK
;
A
#
# COMPACT_ATOMS: atom_id res chain seq x y z
N MET A 1 -3.69 23.97 2.75
CA MET A 1 -3.83 22.61 2.19
C MET A 1 -4.10 21.67 3.34
N LEU A 2 -5.24 20.98 3.34
CA LEU A 2 -5.48 19.92 4.31
C LEU A 2 -4.53 18.76 3.98
N ARG A 3 -3.90 18.17 5.00
CA ARG A 3 -3.10 16.96 4.81
C ARG A 3 -4.03 15.82 4.38
N VAL A 4 -3.65 15.10 3.35
CA VAL A 4 -4.27 13.83 2.99
C VAL A 4 -3.58 12.76 3.83
N ASP A 5 -4.32 12.02 4.63
CA ASP A 5 -3.76 10.87 5.33
C ASP A 5 -3.51 9.73 4.33
N GLN A 6 -2.30 9.18 4.36
CA GLN A 6 -1.84 8.16 3.42
C GLN A 6 -0.95 7.16 4.15
N TRP A 7 -1.10 5.89 3.80
CA TRP A 7 -0.25 4.82 4.28
C TRP A 7 0.07 3.85 3.17
N TRP A 8 1.35 3.48 3.05
CA TRP A 8 1.74 2.45 2.10
C TRP A 8 1.12 1.11 2.50
N ILE A 9 0.58 0.40 1.50
CA ILE A 9 0.21 -1.01 1.64
C ILE A 9 1.25 -1.88 0.92
N GLY A 10 1.16 -3.20 1.09
CA GLY A 10 2.11 -4.14 0.51
C GLY A 10 2.00 -4.32 -1.02
N LEU A 11 1.06 -3.65 -1.67
CA LEU A 11 0.82 -3.79 -3.11
C LEU A 11 1.79 -2.91 -3.89
N ILE A 12 2.48 -3.51 -4.87
CA ILE A 12 3.40 -2.82 -5.78
C ILE A 12 3.06 -3.16 -7.22
N ARG A 13 3.41 -2.25 -8.13
CA ARG A 13 3.42 -2.50 -9.58
C ARG A 13 4.86 -2.61 -10.05
N VAL A 14 5.20 -3.67 -10.76
CA VAL A 14 6.51 -3.87 -11.39
C VAL A 14 6.29 -4.33 -12.82
N ASP A 15 6.90 -3.62 -13.77
CA ASP A 15 6.76 -3.88 -15.21
C ASP A 15 5.29 -4.00 -15.66
N GLY A 16 4.41 -3.20 -15.05
CA GLY A 16 2.97 -3.17 -15.36
C GLY A 16 2.12 -4.19 -14.59
N HIS A 17 2.73 -5.11 -13.85
CA HIS A 17 2.06 -6.18 -13.11
C HIS A 17 1.95 -5.84 -11.62
N PHE A 18 0.76 -6.02 -11.05
CA PHE A 18 0.52 -5.84 -9.61
C PHE A 18 0.76 -7.13 -8.84
N MET A 19 1.43 -7.01 -7.69
CA MET A 19 1.71 -8.14 -6.79
C MET A 19 1.88 -7.68 -5.34
N TRP A 20 1.55 -8.56 -4.39
CA TRP A 20 1.81 -8.32 -2.98
C TRP A 20 3.29 -8.59 -2.68
N LYS A 21 4.00 -7.58 -2.16
CA LYS A 21 5.45 -7.66 -1.89
C LYS A 21 5.81 -8.66 -0.79
N ASN A 22 4.88 -9.02 0.09
CA ASN A 22 5.15 -9.90 1.23
C ASN A 22 5.44 -11.35 0.77
N ASP A 23 4.67 -11.86 -0.20
CA ASP A 23 4.68 -13.27 -0.62
C ASP A 23 4.64 -13.46 -2.14
N ASN A 24 4.71 -12.38 -2.92
CA ASN A 24 4.56 -12.37 -4.36
C ASN A 24 3.21 -12.94 -4.85
N SER A 25 2.17 -12.94 -4.00
CA SER A 25 0.86 -13.42 -4.39
C SER A 25 0.19 -12.49 -5.41
N SER A 26 -0.65 -13.10 -6.25
CA SER A 26 -1.47 -12.39 -7.24
C SER A 26 -2.55 -11.56 -6.55
N VAL A 27 -2.89 -10.42 -7.14
CA VAL A 27 -4.00 -9.58 -6.67
C VAL A 27 -5.34 -10.26 -6.93
N THR A 28 -6.09 -10.53 -5.87
CA THR A 28 -7.46 -11.08 -5.95
C THR A 28 -8.54 -10.07 -5.61
N TYR A 29 -8.16 -8.93 -5.02
CA TYR A 29 -9.06 -7.86 -4.62
C TYR A 29 -8.40 -6.51 -4.87
N THR A 30 -9.21 -5.54 -5.32
CA THR A 30 -8.77 -4.15 -5.51
C THR A 30 -9.82 -3.18 -5.01
N ASP A 31 -9.39 -2.10 -4.37
CA ASP A 31 -10.25 -1.00 -3.94
C ASP A 31 -9.75 0.37 -4.40
N TRP A 32 -9.48 0.48 -5.71
CA TRP A 32 -8.99 1.71 -6.34
C TRP A 32 -9.94 2.89 -6.16
N ASP A 33 -9.38 4.07 -5.96
CA ASP A 33 -10.15 5.32 -6.04
C ASP A 33 -10.53 5.62 -7.50
N ILE A 34 -11.45 6.56 -7.68
CA ILE A 34 -11.88 6.98 -9.00
C ILE A 34 -10.68 7.49 -9.80
N GLY A 35 -10.43 6.86 -10.95
CA GLY A 35 -9.32 7.22 -11.83
C GLY A 35 -7.97 6.59 -11.47
N GLN A 36 -7.94 5.65 -10.53
CA GLN A 36 -6.75 4.89 -10.14
C GLN A 36 -6.82 3.44 -10.67
N PRO A 37 -5.68 2.77 -10.92
CA PRO A 37 -4.33 3.33 -10.94
C PRO A 37 -4.10 4.20 -12.18
N ASN A 38 -3.29 5.26 -12.05
CA ASN A 38 -2.93 6.17 -13.14
C ASN A 38 -1.43 6.48 -13.26
N GLY A 39 -0.59 5.83 -12.46
CA GLY A 39 0.86 5.93 -12.53
C GLY A 39 1.51 5.07 -13.63
N GLY A 40 2.84 5.06 -13.59
CA GLY A 40 3.69 4.32 -14.52
C GLY A 40 3.71 2.80 -14.30
N PRO A 41 4.60 2.07 -15.00
CA PRO A 41 4.71 0.62 -14.86
C PRO A 41 5.35 0.17 -13.54
N ASN A 42 5.97 1.09 -12.79
CA ASN A 42 6.70 0.83 -11.56
C ASN A 42 6.25 1.82 -10.47
N GLU A 43 5.31 1.40 -9.62
CA GLU A 43 4.64 2.28 -8.67
C GLU A 43 4.34 1.55 -7.35
N CYS A 44 4.20 2.32 -6.27
CA CYS A 44 3.76 1.83 -4.98
C CYS A 44 2.30 2.23 -4.74
N VAL A 45 1.58 1.46 -3.92
CA VAL A 45 0.14 1.70 -3.68
C VAL A 45 -0.07 2.13 -2.24
N ALA A 46 -0.76 3.25 -2.06
CA ALA A 46 -1.16 3.78 -0.76
C ALA A 46 -2.66 3.60 -0.54
N PHE A 47 -3.03 3.23 0.67
CA PHE A 47 -4.35 3.49 1.21
C PHE A 47 -4.42 4.97 1.59
N ALA A 48 -5.26 5.73 0.91
CA ALA A 48 -5.24 7.18 0.98
C ALA A 48 -6.64 7.74 1.24
N ASN A 49 -6.69 8.90 1.87
CA ASN A 49 -7.93 9.61 2.16
C ASN A 49 -8.10 10.93 1.36
N PRO A 50 -7.93 10.95 0.02
CA PRO A 50 -7.98 12.21 -0.71
C PRO A 50 -9.38 12.86 -0.73
N HIS A 51 -10.44 12.11 -0.40
CA HIS A 51 -11.83 12.59 -0.44
C HIS A 51 -12.76 11.94 0.61
N GLN A 52 -12.26 11.53 1.79
CA GLN A 52 -13.03 10.70 2.74
C GLN A 52 -13.39 9.31 2.19
N SER A 53 -12.74 8.89 1.10
CA SER A 53 -13.00 7.64 0.38
C SER A 53 -12.24 6.45 0.95
N TYR A 54 -11.06 6.69 1.53
CA TYR A 54 -10.17 5.63 2.03
C TYR A 54 -9.91 4.53 0.98
N LYS A 55 -9.73 4.95 -0.28
CA LYS A 55 -9.48 4.07 -1.41
C LYS A 55 -8.01 4.12 -1.83
N TRP A 56 -7.63 3.22 -2.72
CA TRP A 56 -6.24 3.05 -3.11
C TRP A 56 -5.84 4.00 -4.23
N GLY A 57 -4.63 4.55 -4.14
CA GLY A 57 -3.98 5.27 -5.23
C GLY A 57 -2.55 4.77 -5.43
N ASP A 58 -2.08 4.81 -6.67
CA ASP A 58 -0.68 4.53 -7.00
C ASP A 58 0.15 5.81 -7.12
N GLY A 59 1.44 5.70 -6.87
CA GLY A 59 2.39 6.79 -7.02
C GLY A 59 3.83 6.38 -6.73
N PRO A 60 4.78 7.29 -6.99
CA PRO A 60 6.20 6.97 -6.94
C PRO A 60 6.59 6.40 -5.58
N CYS A 61 7.29 5.27 -5.60
CA CYS A 61 7.75 4.62 -4.37
C CYS A 61 8.70 5.51 -3.56
N ASP A 62 9.35 6.48 -4.21
CA ASP A 62 10.25 7.49 -3.67
C ASP A 62 9.53 8.83 -3.44
N ALA A 63 8.37 8.80 -2.77
CA ALA A 63 7.61 10.00 -2.46
C ALA A 63 8.45 11.07 -1.73
N ASP A 64 8.25 12.34 -2.11
CA ASP A 64 8.94 13.52 -1.57
C ASP A 64 8.66 13.82 -0.08
N HIS A 65 7.78 13.04 0.56
CA HIS A 65 7.47 13.14 1.97
C HIS A 65 7.27 11.75 2.60
N PRO A 66 7.50 11.60 3.92
CA PRO A 66 7.34 10.31 4.59
C PRO A 66 5.88 9.82 4.56
N ILE A 67 5.68 8.64 4.00
CA ILE A 67 4.44 7.87 4.10
C ILE A 67 4.79 6.58 4.84
N TYR A 68 4.11 6.33 5.97
CA TYR A 68 4.39 5.17 6.81
C TYR A 68 3.63 3.94 6.31
N PRO A 69 4.23 2.74 6.33
CA PRO A 69 3.57 1.53 5.89
C PRO A 69 2.63 0.95 6.94
N ILE A 70 1.56 0.32 6.47
CA ILE A 70 0.80 -0.66 7.26
C ILE A 70 1.46 -2.03 7.06
N CYS A 71 1.87 -2.66 8.15
CA CYS A 71 2.54 -3.95 8.11
C CYS A 71 1.56 -5.11 8.39
N GLU A 72 1.76 -6.21 7.68
CA GLU A 72 1.13 -7.49 7.96
C GLU A 72 2.18 -8.46 8.54
N SER A 73 1.79 -9.28 9.52
CA SER A 73 2.65 -10.33 10.09
C SER A 73 1.86 -11.61 10.27
N ARG A 74 2.47 -12.77 10.06
CA ARG A 74 1.83 -14.02 10.46
C ARG A 74 1.83 -14.14 11.98
N PRO A 75 0.82 -14.79 12.59
CA PRO A 75 0.80 -15.04 14.02
C PRO A 75 2.06 -15.77 14.53
N THR A 76 2.66 -16.62 13.70
CA THR A 76 3.89 -17.36 13.99
C THR A 76 5.14 -16.48 14.07
N ASP A 77 5.11 -15.32 13.41
CA ASP A 77 6.26 -14.43 13.29
C ASP A 77 6.25 -13.37 14.41
N ARG A 78 5.17 -13.31 15.20
CA ARG A 78 5.07 -12.42 16.35
C ARG A 78 5.89 -13.04 17.51
N PRO A 79 6.88 -12.33 18.07
CA PRO A 79 7.59 -12.81 19.25
C PRO A 79 6.59 -13.16 20.35
N ALA A 80 6.84 -14.26 21.06
CA ALA A 80 6.08 -14.54 22.27
C ALA A 80 6.13 -13.31 23.19
N PRO A 81 5.02 -12.94 23.85
CA PRO A 81 5.03 -11.84 24.82
C PRO A 81 6.16 -12.08 25.83
N ILE A 82 7.09 -11.15 25.94
CA ILE A 82 8.15 -11.23 26.94
C ILE A 82 7.47 -11.19 28.32
N GLY A 83 7.61 -12.27 29.10
CA GLY A 83 7.08 -12.36 30.47
C GLY A 83 5.75 -13.09 30.65
N LYS A 84 5.36 -13.99 29.72
CA LYS A 84 4.46 -15.10 30.04
C LYS A 84 5.26 -16.35 30.41
#